data_AF-A0A7C3C4E1-F1
#
_entry.id   AF-A0A7C3C4E1-F1
#
_cell.length_a   1.000
_cell.length_b   1.000
_cell.length_c   1.000
_cell.angle_alpha   90.00
_cell.angle_beta   90.00
_cell.angle_gamma   90.00
#
_symmetry.space_group_name_H-M   'P 1'
#
loop_
_entity.id
_entity.type
_entity.pdbx_description
1 polymer ?
#
loop_
_entity_poly.entity_id
_entity_poly.type
_entity_poly.pdbx_seq_one_letter_code
_entity_poly.pdbx_strand_id
1 'polypeptide(L)' 'MNAPFSSNLPKHIAIIMDGNGRWAKARHKPRVFGHQEGVRTVRKIVEYASEIGIE' A
#
# COMPACT_ATOMS: atom_id res chain seq x y z
N MET A 1 -1.81 -19.79 -15.30
CA MET A 1 -3.14 -19.24 -14.99
C MET A 1 -3.10 -17.76 -15.33
N ASN A 2 -3.73 -17.34 -16.43
CA ASN A 2 -3.74 -15.92 -16.81
C ASN A 2 -4.87 -15.24 -16.03
N ALA A 3 -4.52 -14.32 -15.13
CA ALA A 3 -5.50 -13.52 -14.42
C ALA A 3 -6.33 -12.69 -15.42
N PRO A 4 -7.65 -12.54 -15.22
CA PRO A 4 -8.59 -11.94 -16.18
C PRO A 4 -8.41 -10.43 -16.40
N PHE A 5 -7.37 -9.81 -15.85
CA PHE A 5 -7.15 -8.36 -15.85
C PHE A 5 -6.08 -7.88 -16.85
N SER A 6 -5.49 -8.79 -17.64
CA SER A 6 -4.24 -8.51 -18.37
C SER A 6 -4.28 -7.39 -19.41
N SER A 7 -5.45 -6.94 -19.88
CA SER A 7 -5.52 -5.97 -20.98
C SER A 7 -5.67 -4.51 -20.57
N ASN A 8 -5.81 -4.17 -19.28
CA ASN A 8 -6.09 -2.77 -18.91
C ASN A 8 -5.57 -2.31 -17.53
N LEU A 9 -4.53 -2.97 -16.99
CA LEU A 9 -3.88 -2.46 -15.78
C LEU A 9 -3.07 -1.19 -16.09
N PRO A 10 -3.07 -0.19 -15.19
CA PRO A 10 -2.25 1.00 -15.36
C PRO A 10 -0.78 0.61 -15.33
N LYS A 11 0.02 1.20 -16.23
CA LYS A 11 1.47 0.97 -16.24
C LYS A 11 2.15 1.56 -15.00
N HIS A 12 1.69 2.71 -14.53
CA HIS A 12 2.31 3.41 -13.42
C HIS A 12 1.26 3.97 -12.46
N ILE A 13 1.47 3.76 -11.16
CA ILE A 13 0.61 4.25 -10.08
C ILE A 13 1.46 5.06 -9.10
N ALA A 14 1.00 6.26 -8.76
CA ALA A 14 1.58 7.06 -7.68
C ALA A 14 0.60 7.13 -6.51
N ILE A 15 1.10 6.92 -5.28
CA ILE A 15 0.29 6.94 -4.06
C ILE A 15 0.90 7.94 -3.08
N ILE A 16 0.10 8.89 -2.61
CA ILE A 16 0.45 9.72 -1.45
C ILE A 16 -0.02 8.98 -0.20
N MET A 17 0.92 8.46 0.59
CA MET A 17 0.59 7.79 1.83
C MET A 17 0.37 8.80 2.97
N ASP A 18 -0.89 9.15 3.21
CA ASP A 18 -1.31 9.97 4.35
C ASP A 18 -2.12 9.14 5.37
N GLY A 19 -2.25 9.65 6.59
CA GLY A 19 -3.17 9.12 7.60
C GLY A 19 -2.52 8.26 8.69
N ASN A 20 -1.24 7.92 8.58
CA ASN A 20 -0.52 7.10 9.58
C ASN A 20 -0.65 7.64 11.01
N GLY A 21 -0.52 8.97 11.19
CA GLY A 21 -0.69 9.61 12.50
C GLY A 21 -2.13 9.51 13.04
N ARG A 22 -3.13 9.71 12.17
CA ARG A 22 -4.57 9.58 12.54
C ARG A 22 -4.90 8.12 12.87
N TRP A 23 -4.36 7.17 12.12
CA TRP A 23 -4.51 5.74 12.35
C TRP A 23 -3.99 5.32 13.74
N ALA A 24 -2.81 5.82 14.13
CA ALA A 24 -2.23 5.55 15.44
C ALA A 24 -3.06 6.20 16.57
N LYS A 25 -3.48 7.45 16.39
CA LYS A 25 -4.31 8.18 17.36
C LYS A 25 -5.64 7.46 17.63
N ALA A 26 -6.33 7.00 16.58
CA ALA A 26 -7.59 6.27 16.70
C ALA A 26 -7.46 4.95 17.50
N ARG A 27 -6.24 4.43 17.65
CA ARG A 27 -5.91 3.20 18.39
C ARG A 27 -5.25 3.47 19.74
N HIS A 28 -5.24 4.73 20.19
CA HIS A 28 -4.57 5.15 21.42
C HIS A 28 -3.09 4.74 21.44
N LYS A 29 -2.42 4.82 20.28
CA LYS A 29 -1.00 4.51 20.11
C LYS A 29 -0.17 5.75 19.78
N PRO A 30 1.12 5.79 20.18
CA PRO A 30 2.06 6.82 19.71
C PRO A 30 2.20 6.85 18.18
N ARG A 31 2.52 8.01 17.60
CA ARG A 31 2.63 8.22 16.14
C ARG A 31 3.61 7.25 15.46
N VAL A 32 4.67 6.84 16.15
CA VAL A 32 5.66 5.88 15.62
C VAL A 32 5.03 4.54 15.21
N PHE A 33 3.98 4.09 15.90
CA PHE A 33 3.25 2.87 15.51
C PHE A 33 2.57 3.06 14.16
N GLY A 34 2.02 4.24 13.89
CA GLY A 34 1.46 4.57 12.59
C GLY A 34 2.50 4.52 11.48
N HIS A 35 3.72 4.99 11.75
CA HIS A 35 4.82 4.89 10.77
C HIS A 35 5.23 3.45 10.51
N GLN A 36 5.35 2.62 11.55
CA GLN A 36 5.67 1.19 11.42
C GLN A 36 4.62 0.44 10.60
N GLU A 37 3.33 0.70 10.84
CA GLU A 37 2.24 0.12 10.05
C GLU A 37 2.19 0.68 8.63
N GLY A 38 2.55 1.95 8.44
CA GLY A 38 2.75 2.53 7.11
C GLY A 38 3.79 1.75 6.31
N VAL A 39 4.96 1.44 6.90
CA VAL A 39 6.01 0.63 6.23
C VAL A 39 5.50 -0.77 5.87
N ARG A 40 4.80 -1.44 6.78
CA ARG A 40 4.20 -2.76 6.51
C ARG A 40 3.18 -2.70 5.36
N THR A 41 2.43 -1.62 5.28
CA THR A 41 1.42 -1.39 4.24
C THR A 41 2.08 -1.14 2.88
N VAL A 42 3.13 -0.32 2.80
CA VAL A 42 3.92 -0.13 1.58
C VAL A 42 4.38 -1.47 1.03
N ARG A 43 4.98 -2.29 1.90
CA ARG A 43 5.55 -3.57 1.50
C ARG A 43 4.50 -4.46 0.83
N LYS A 44 3.32 -4.59 1.45
CA LYS A 44 2.20 -5.36 0.88
C LYS A 44 1.73 -4.82 -0.46
N ILE A 45 1.64 -3.49 -0.59
CA ILE A 45 1.20 -2.85 -1.84
C ILE A 45 2.21 -3.09 -2.96
N VAL A 46 3.51 -2.92 -2.69
CA VAL A 46 4.57 -3.12 -3.67
C VAL A 46 4.66 -4.59 -4.10
N GLU A 47 4.60 -5.52 -3.15
CA GLU A 47 4.58 -6.96 -3.42
C GLU A 47 3.40 -7.32 -4.33
N TYR A 48 2.19 -6.86 -3.98
CA TYR A 48 1.00 -7.12 -4.79
C TYR A 48 1.03 -6.44 -6.16
N ALA A 49 1.49 -5.19 -6.25
CA ALA A 49 1.62 -4.48 -7.53
C ALA A 49 2.55 -5.23 -8.49
N SER A 50 3.65 -5.78 -7.98
CA SER A 50 4.56 -6.63 -8.74
C SER A 50 3.89 -7.94 -9.16
N GLU A 51 3.16 -8.60 -8.27
CA GLU A 51 2.45 -9.86 -8.56
C GLU A 51 1.40 -9.73 -9.68
N ILE A 52 0.69 -8.59 -9.74
CA ILE A 52 -0.34 -8.35 -10.76
C ILE A 52 0.20 -7.73 -12.05
N GLY A 53 1.49 -7.39 -12.10
CA GLY A 53 2.14 -6.87 -13.32
C GLY A 53 1.98 -5.37 -13.55
N ILE A 54 1.96 -4.55 -12.50
CA ILE A 54 2.19 -3.10 -12.61
C ILE A 54 3.69 -2.86 -12.92
N GLU A 55 4.01 -1.90 -13.80
CA GLU A 55 5.38 -1.58 -14.25
C GLU A 55 6.09 -0.57 -13.33
#